data_AF-A0A934ADY8-F1
#
_entry.id   AF-A0A934ADY8-F1
#
_cell.length_a   1.000
_cell.length_b   1.000
_cell.length_c   1.000
_cell.angle_alpha   90.00
_cell.angle_beta   90.00
_cell.angle_gamma   90.00
#
_symmetry.space_group_name_H-M   'P 1'
#
loop_
_entity.id
_entity.type
_entity.pdbx_description
1 polymer ?
#
loop_
_entity_poly.entity_id
_entity_poly.type
_entity_poly.pdbx_seq_one_letter_code
_entity_poly.pdbx_strand_id
1 'polypeptide(L)'
;MELFNELLIKVDSALIFFYRAADNPVAGFFLGTFILCLACAIIGGYTALGFSVINRKHIGQLYSETVSMHNLSVKAIAVKDKENYKNCNKLANEAFGRYFFAQFGEGAAALLPVPFALAWMQLRFQEVSFSLPFKIPGIGETAGYPFIFIFLYILCRIFFRRIRSKLPFTNRMIQKILANDTTEKMLRFSDLIKPNPYTP
;
A
#
# COMPACT_ATOMS: atom_id res chain seq x y z
N MET A 1 5.37 -31.11 13.11
CA MET A 1 4.37 -31.39 12.06
C MET A 1 2.95 -31.33 12.62
N GLU A 2 2.65 -31.95 13.75
CA GLU A 2 1.29 -31.93 14.35
C GLU A 2 0.79 -30.53 14.72
N LEU A 3 1.58 -29.72 15.43
CA LEU A 3 1.19 -28.35 15.81
C LEU A 3 0.79 -27.46 14.61
N PHE A 4 1.52 -27.58 13.50
CA PHE A 4 1.24 -26.81 12.29
C PHE A 4 -0.07 -27.25 11.64
N ASN A 5 -0.31 -28.56 11.57
CA ASN A 5 -1.56 -29.11 11.04
C ASN A 5 -2.76 -28.73 11.92
N GLU A 6 -2.62 -28.80 13.25
CA GLU A 6 -3.65 -28.35 14.17
C GLU A 6 -3.97 -26.86 14.00
N LEU A 7 -2.94 -26.04 13.83
CA LEU A 7 -3.11 -24.61 13.56
C LEU A 7 -3.88 -24.39 12.27
N LEU A 8 -3.53 -25.10 11.18
CA LEU A 8 -4.23 -24.99 9.90
C LEU A 8 -5.70 -25.41 10.01
N ILE A 9 -6.01 -26.48 10.74
CA ILE A 9 -7.39 -26.93 10.96
C ILE A 9 -8.18 -25.89 11.76
N LYS A 10 -7.58 -25.28 12.79
CA LYS A 10 -8.22 -24.23 13.59
C LYS A 10 -8.48 -22.97 12.76
N VAL A 11 -7.50 -22.54 11.97
CA VAL A 11 -7.63 -21.39 11.06
C VAL A 11 -8.72 -21.67 10.02
N ASP A 12 -8.71 -22.85 9.41
CA ASP A 12 -9.71 -23.24 8.43
C ASP A 12 -11.13 -23.25 9.02
N SER A 13 -11.32 -23.84 10.21
CA SER A 13 -12.60 -23.85 10.92
C SER A 13 -13.10 -22.43 11.25
N ALA A 14 -12.19 -21.56 11.71
CA ALA A 14 -12.52 -20.17 12.00
C ALA A 14 -12.91 -19.38 10.73
N LEU A 15 -12.21 -19.62 9.61
CA LEU A 15 -12.50 -18.94 8.35
C LEU A 15 -13.79 -19.44 7.71
N ILE A 16 -14.01 -20.76 7.65
CA ILE A 16 -15.19 -21.35 6.99
C ILE A 16 -16.49 -21.02 7.73
N PHE A 17 -16.42 -20.77 9.04
CA PHE A 17 -17.57 -20.33 9.84
C PHE A 17 -18.31 -19.14 9.19
N PHE A 18 -17.57 -18.13 8.71
CA PHE A 18 -18.19 -16.95 8.09
C PHE A 18 -18.87 -17.23 6.76
N TYR A 19 -18.41 -18.26 6.03
CA TYR A 19 -19.03 -18.69 4.77
C TYR A 19 -20.31 -19.50 4.99
N ARG A 20 -20.51 -20.05 6.20
CA ARG A 20 -21.69 -20.83 6.60
C ARG A 20 -22.71 -20.03 7.41
N ALA A 21 -22.42 -18.76 7.70
CA ALA A 21 -23.28 -17.91 8.52
C ALA A 21 -24.60 -17.53 7.84
N ALA A 22 -24.70 -17.68 6.52
CA ALA A 22 -25.92 -17.44 5.76
C ALA A 22 -26.45 -18.75 5.17
N ASP A 23 -27.77 -18.94 5.21
CA ASP A 23 -28.44 -20.12 4.65
C ASP A 23 -28.31 -20.19 3.12
N ASN A 24 -28.22 -19.05 2.45
CA ASN A 24 -27.98 -18.97 1.01
C ASN A 24 -26.47 -19.10 0.71
N PRO A 25 -26.03 -20.11 -0.08
CA PRO A 25 -24.62 -20.34 -0.37
C PRO A 25 -23.91 -19.16 -1.06
N VAL A 26 -24.61 -18.44 -1.94
CA VAL A 26 -24.05 -17.27 -2.63
C VAL A 26 -23.85 -16.13 -1.64
N ALA A 27 -24.85 -15.85 -0.80
CA ALA A 27 -24.74 -14.82 0.24
C ALA A 27 -23.62 -15.14 1.24
N GLY A 28 -23.51 -16.42 1.64
CA GLY A 28 -22.45 -16.92 2.51
C GLY A 28 -21.06 -16.70 1.89
N PHE A 29 -20.91 -16.98 0.59
CA PHE A 29 -19.66 -16.72 -0.12
C PHE A 29 -19.26 -15.23 -0.10
N PHE A 30 -20.18 -14.32 -0.43
CA PHE A 30 -19.87 -12.89 -0.44
C PHE A 30 -19.58 -12.35 0.97
N LEU A 31 -20.33 -12.79 1.98
CA LEU A 31 -20.10 -12.41 3.38
C LEU A 31 -18.75 -12.91 3.89
N GLY A 32 -18.47 -14.19 3.71
CA GLY A 32 -17.20 -14.80 4.12
C GLY A 32 -16.00 -14.15 3.40
N THR A 33 -16.12 -13.92 2.09
CA THR A 33 -15.07 -13.25 1.30
C THR A 33 -14.87 -11.80 1.75
N PHE A 34 -15.94 -11.07 2.05
CA PHE A 34 -15.87 -9.70 2.58
C PHE A 34 -15.14 -9.64 3.92
N ILE A 35 -15.48 -10.54 4.86
CA ILE A 35 -14.84 -10.63 6.18
C ILE A 35 -13.36 -10.99 6.03
N LEU A 36 -13.03 -11.97 5.18
CA LEU A 36 -11.65 -12.34 4.88
C LEU A 36 -10.87 -11.17 4.28
N CYS A 37 -11.45 -10.45 3.32
CA CYS A 37 -10.85 -9.25 2.72
C CYS A 37 -10.61 -8.15 3.76
N LEU A 38 -11.56 -7.94 4.67
CA LEU A 38 -11.43 -6.98 5.76
C LEU A 38 -10.28 -7.37 6.71
N ALA A 39 -10.19 -8.64 7.08
CA ALA A 39 -9.07 -9.16 7.88
C ALA A 39 -7.72 -8.94 7.17
N CYS A 40 -7.61 -9.25 5.88
CA CYS A 40 -6.40 -8.99 5.08
C CYS A 40 -6.06 -7.49 5.03
N ALA A 41 -7.06 -6.62 4.84
CA ALA A 41 -6.84 -5.17 4.79
C ALA A 41 -6.34 -4.62 6.14
N ILE A 42 -6.88 -5.11 7.25
CA ILE A 42 -6.47 -4.74 8.61
C ILE A 42 -5.05 -5.24 8.87
N ILE A 43 -4.82 -6.54 8.73
CA ILE A 43 -3.52 -7.17 8.99
C ILE A 43 -2.45 -6.53 8.14
N GLY A 44 -2.63 -6.47 6.82
CA GLY A 44 -1.66 -5.89 5.90
C GLY A 44 -1.45 -4.39 6.18
N GLY A 45 -2.51 -3.66 6.52
CA GLY A 45 -2.39 -2.27 6.94
C GLY A 45 -1.47 -2.08 8.15
N TYR A 46 -1.59 -2.94 9.16
CA TYR A 46 -0.73 -2.91 10.35
C TYR A 46 0.68 -3.46 10.08
N THR A 47 0.83 -4.45 9.22
CA THR A 47 2.14 -4.94 8.76
C THR A 47 2.93 -3.81 8.09
N ALA A 48 2.30 -3.07 7.16
CA ALA A 48 2.93 -1.92 6.51
C ALA A 48 3.28 -0.81 7.50
N LEU A 49 2.39 -0.50 8.46
CA LEU A 49 2.72 0.44 9.54
C LEU A 49 3.90 0.01 10.39
N GLY A 50 3.94 -1.25 10.79
CA GLY A 50 5.04 -1.80 11.56
C GLY A 50 6.36 -1.62 10.82
N PHE A 51 6.36 -1.96 9.53
CA PHE A 51 7.50 -1.72 8.64
C PHE A 51 7.92 -0.24 8.63
N SER A 52 6.98 0.69 8.40
CA SER A 52 7.27 2.13 8.39
C SER A 52 7.81 2.64 9.73
N VAL A 53 7.26 2.17 10.86
CA VAL A 53 7.70 2.58 12.20
C VAL A 53 9.10 2.07 12.52
N ILE A 54 9.42 0.82 12.14
CA ILE A 54 10.74 0.21 12.33
C ILE A 54 11.78 0.95 11.46
N ASN A 55 11.44 1.21 10.20
CA ASN A 55 12.36 1.81 9.22
C ASN A 55 12.30 3.35 9.14
N ARG A 56 11.54 4.01 10.01
CA ARG A 56 11.30 5.47 9.97
C ARG A 56 12.56 6.32 9.85
N LYS A 57 13.66 5.90 10.49
CA LYS A 57 14.94 6.61 10.44
C LYS A 57 15.55 6.53 9.04
N HIS A 58 15.61 5.32 8.49
CA HIS A 58 16.15 5.08 7.16
C HIS A 58 15.30 5.74 6.07
N ILE A 59 13.98 5.59 6.13
CA ILE A 59 13.06 6.22 5.17
C ILE A 59 13.11 7.74 5.26
N GLY A 60 13.22 8.30 6.47
CA GLY A 60 13.40 9.75 6.67
C GLY A 60 14.73 10.26 6.10
N GLN A 61 15.81 9.50 6.19
CA GLN A 61 17.09 9.83 5.56
C GLN A 61 17.00 9.83 4.03
N LEU A 62 16.40 8.80 3.44
CA LEU A 62 16.18 8.71 1.99
C LEU A 62 15.31 9.87 1.48
N TYR A 63 14.29 10.25 2.23
CA TYR A 63 13.45 11.40 1.92
C TYR A 63 14.25 12.71 1.96
N SER A 64 14.98 12.95 3.05
CA SER A 64 15.84 14.14 3.22
C SER A 64 16.86 14.29 2.09
N GLU A 65 17.52 13.17 1.72
CA GLU A 65 18.48 13.14 0.63
C GLU A 65 17.80 13.46 -0.72
N THR A 66 16.63 12.87 -0.98
CA THR A 66 15.84 13.15 -2.19
C THR A 66 15.49 14.64 -2.29
N VAL A 67 15.05 15.25 -1.18
CA VAL A 67 14.70 16.68 -1.16
C VAL A 67 15.93 17.56 -1.36
N SER A 68 17.04 17.27 -0.69
CA SER A 68 18.28 18.04 -0.83
C SER A 68 18.82 18.03 -2.27
N MET A 69 18.88 16.84 -2.89
CA MET A 69 19.37 16.69 -4.26
C MET A 69 18.42 17.32 -5.28
N HIS A 70 17.11 17.22 -5.06
CA HIS A 70 16.10 17.92 -5.86
C HIS A 70 16.27 19.45 -5.76
N ASN A 71 16.45 19.97 -4.54
CA ASN A 71 16.66 21.40 -4.33
C ASN A 71 17.94 21.90 -5.01
N LEU A 72 19.01 21.13 -5.00
CA LEU A 72 20.26 21.45 -5.72
C LEU A 72 20.06 21.49 -7.23
N SER A 73 19.35 20.52 -7.82
CA SER A 73 19.08 20.53 -9.26
C SER A 73 18.22 21.72 -9.67
N VAL A 74 17.21 22.08 -8.87
CA VAL A 74 16.37 23.26 -9.07
C VAL A 74 17.17 24.57 -8.96
N LYS A 75 18.12 24.67 -8.02
CA LYS A 75 19.00 25.85 -7.90
C LYS A 75 19.97 25.96 -9.09
N ALA A 76 20.54 24.85 -9.56
CA ALA A 76 21.47 24.85 -10.69
C ALA A 76 20.81 25.33 -11.99
N ILE A 77 19.56 24.94 -12.26
CA ILE A 77 18.82 25.43 -13.42
C ILE A 77 18.44 26.91 -13.28
N ALA A 78 18.20 27.40 -12.06
CA ALA A 78 17.88 28.80 -11.81
C ALA A 78 19.04 29.74 -12.19
N VAL A 79 20.29 29.31 -11.98
CA VAL A 79 21.49 30.04 -12.40
C VAL A 79 21.91 29.76 -13.86
N LYS A 80 21.07 29.07 -14.63
CA LYS A 80 21.29 28.68 -16.04
C LYS A 80 22.55 27.83 -16.29
N ASP A 81 23.05 27.14 -15.27
CA ASP A 81 24.20 26.26 -15.37
C ASP A 81 23.78 24.85 -15.79
N LYS A 82 23.89 24.58 -17.09
CA LYS A 82 23.45 23.32 -17.69
C LYS A 82 24.30 22.12 -17.28
N GLU A 83 25.60 22.31 -17.07
CA GLU A 83 26.52 21.23 -16.74
C GLU A 83 26.29 20.76 -15.30
N ASN A 84 26.27 21.71 -14.36
CA ASN A 84 25.95 21.41 -12.97
C ASN A 84 24.51 20.91 -12.81
N TYR A 85 23.56 21.45 -13.57
CA TYR A 85 22.19 20.92 -13.60
C TYR A 85 22.16 19.43 -13.97
N LYS A 86 22.86 19.01 -15.04
CA LYS A 86 22.84 17.61 -15.49
C LYS A 86 23.42 16.68 -14.42
N ASN A 87 24.50 17.09 -13.76
CA ASN A 87 25.14 16.33 -12.68
C ASN A 87 24.22 16.23 -11.45
N CYS A 88 23.68 17.36 -10.97
CA CYS A 88 22.75 17.39 -9.84
C CYS A 88 21.45 16.61 -10.14
N ASN A 89 20.93 16.69 -11.37
CA ASN A 89 19.73 15.97 -11.78
C ASN A 89 19.94 14.45 -11.80
N LYS A 90 21.14 13.98 -12.16
CA LYS A 90 21.47 12.55 -12.07
C LYS A 90 21.43 12.06 -10.62
N LEU A 91 22.05 12.80 -9.70
CA LEU A 91 22.03 12.49 -8.27
C LEU A 91 20.60 12.55 -7.68
N ALA A 92 19.81 13.53 -8.09
CA ALA A 92 18.41 13.66 -7.67
C ALA A 92 17.56 12.46 -8.10
N ASN A 93 17.72 11.98 -9.36
CA ASN A 93 17.00 10.80 -9.84
C ASN A 93 17.41 9.52 -9.10
N GLU A 94 18.69 9.37 -8.76
CA GLU A 94 19.17 8.21 -8.00
C GLU A 94 18.61 8.19 -6.58
N ALA A 95 18.64 9.34 -5.89
CA ALA A 95 18.05 9.51 -4.56
C ALA A 95 16.53 9.24 -4.57
N PHE A 96 15.82 9.82 -5.55
CA PHE A 96 14.40 9.57 -5.76
C PHE A 96 14.10 8.09 -5.97
N GLY A 97 14.89 7.40 -6.81
CA GLY A 97 14.74 5.98 -7.05
C GLY A 97 14.82 5.15 -5.76
N ARG A 98 15.84 5.39 -4.93
CA ARG A 98 15.98 4.70 -3.63
C ARG A 98 14.78 4.95 -2.72
N TYR A 99 14.31 6.20 -2.62
CA TYR A 99 13.15 6.54 -1.81
C TYR A 99 11.85 5.91 -2.34
N PHE A 100 11.65 5.91 -3.66
CA PHE A 100 10.50 5.29 -4.32
C PHE A 100 10.46 3.77 -4.08
N PHE A 101 11.58 3.06 -4.21
CA PHE A 101 11.65 1.63 -3.92
C PHE A 101 11.38 1.32 -2.44
N ALA A 102 11.84 2.18 -1.52
CA ALA A 102 11.51 2.05 -0.11
C ALA A 102 9.99 2.14 0.13
N GLN A 103 9.30 3.10 -0.51
CA GLN A 103 7.83 3.18 -0.46
C GLN A 103 7.14 1.97 -1.10
N PHE A 104 7.68 1.45 -2.21
CA PHE A 104 7.15 0.25 -2.85
C PHE A 104 7.21 -0.95 -1.89
N GLY A 105 8.28 -1.07 -1.10
CA GLY A 105 8.40 -2.06 -0.02
C GLY A 105 7.27 -1.95 1.02
N GLU A 106 6.88 -0.74 1.42
CA GLU A 106 5.73 -0.53 2.32
C GLU A 106 4.41 -1.02 1.69
N GLY A 107 4.23 -0.77 0.40
CA GLY A 107 3.10 -1.26 -0.39
C GLY A 107 3.06 -2.80 -0.46
N ALA A 108 4.21 -3.43 -0.69
CA ALA A 108 4.33 -4.89 -0.71
C ALA A 108 4.03 -5.51 0.67
N ALA A 109 4.54 -4.91 1.75
CA ALA A 109 4.23 -5.33 3.12
C ALA A 109 2.72 -5.28 3.42
N ALA A 110 2.02 -4.32 2.82
CA ALA A 110 0.57 -4.19 2.92
C ALA A 110 -0.24 -5.29 2.21
N LEU A 111 0.37 -5.96 1.23
CA LEU A 111 -0.24 -7.03 0.45
C LEU A 111 0.10 -8.42 1.01
N LEU A 112 1.03 -8.54 1.97
CA LEU A 112 1.48 -9.81 2.53
C LEU A 112 0.37 -10.83 2.85
N PRO A 113 -0.77 -10.49 3.49
CA PRO A 113 -1.81 -11.47 3.82
C PRO A 113 -2.64 -11.95 2.61
N VAL A 114 -2.62 -11.24 1.48
CA VAL A 114 -3.41 -11.54 0.28
C VAL A 114 -3.07 -12.91 -0.34
N PRO A 115 -1.80 -13.24 -0.64
CA PRO A 115 -1.48 -14.54 -1.23
C PRO A 115 -1.88 -15.72 -0.32
N PHE A 116 -1.76 -15.58 1.01
CA PHE A 116 -2.20 -16.62 1.95
C PHE A 116 -3.72 -16.81 1.93
N ALA A 117 -4.47 -15.72 1.88
CA ALA A 117 -5.93 -15.77 1.77
C ALA A 117 -6.38 -16.41 0.45
N LEU A 118 -5.76 -16.02 -0.67
CA LEU A 118 -6.03 -16.61 -1.98
C LEU A 118 -5.68 -18.10 -2.03
N ALA A 119 -4.53 -18.49 -1.46
CA ALA A 119 -4.14 -19.90 -1.37
C ALA A 119 -5.14 -20.72 -0.52
N TRP A 120 -5.61 -20.17 0.59
CA TRP A 120 -6.66 -20.82 1.39
C TRP A 120 -7.98 -20.93 0.63
N MET A 121 -8.41 -19.87 -0.06
CA MET A 121 -9.62 -19.89 -0.89
C MET A 121 -9.50 -20.90 -2.04
N GLN A 122 -8.31 -21.08 -2.61
CA GLN A 122 -8.07 -22.07 -3.66
C GLN A 122 -8.45 -23.47 -3.18
N LEU A 123 -8.12 -23.85 -1.95
CA LEU A 123 -8.44 -25.17 -1.39
C LEU A 123 -9.95 -25.44 -1.22
N ARG A 124 -10.77 -24.39 -1.23
CA ARG A 124 -12.21 -24.45 -0.90
C ARG A 124 -13.13 -24.08 -2.06
N PHE A 125 -12.70 -23.17 -2.91
CA PHE A 125 -13.55 -22.51 -3.90
C PHE A 125 -12.97 -22.56 -5.33
N GLN A 126 -11.99 -23.43 -5.60
CA GLN A 126 -11.38 -23.55 -6.93
C GLN A 126 -12.39 -23.78 -8.05
N GLU A 127 -13.46 -24.54 -7.78
CA GLU A 127 -14.50 -24.85 -8.76
C GLU A 127 -15.63 -23.80 -8.81
N VAL A 128 -15.59 -22.80 -7.94
CA VAL A 128 -16.62 -21.74 -7.90
C VAL A 128 -16.37 -20.73 -9.00
N SER A 129 -17.31 -20.65 -9.94
CA SER A 129 -17.35 -19.68 -11.02
C SER A 129 -18.67 -18.90 -11.00
N PHE A 130 -18.59 -17.60 -11.22
CA PHE A 130 -19.73 -16.70 -11.29
C PHE A 130 -19.91 -16.22 -12.73
N SER A 131 -21.14 -16.24 -13.23
CA SER A 131 -21.46 -15.61 -14.51
C SER A 131 -21.41 -14.08 -14.35
N LEU A 132 -20.63 -13.42 -15.21
CA LEU A 132 -20.53 -11.97 -15.25
C LEU A 132 -21.72 -11.39 -16.03
N PRO A 133 -22.27 -10.24 -15.60
CA PRO A 133 -23.35 -9.57 -16.33
C PRO A 133 -22.89 -8.98 -17.67
N PHE A 134 -21.59 -8.87 -17.91
CA PHE A 134 -21.00 -8.39 -19.15
C PHE A 134 -19.71 -9.14 -19.47
N LYS A 135 -19.43 -9.32 -20.77
CA LYS A 135 -18.19 -9.93 -21.26
C LYS A 135 -17.01 -9.00 -20.99
N ILE A 136 -15.98 -9.52 -20.34
CA ILE A 136 -14.71 -8.79 -20.18
C ILE A 136 -13.70 -9.36 -21.20
N PRO A 137 -13.11 -8.51 -22.08
CA PRO A 137 -12.07 -8.93 -23.01
C PRO A 137 -10.92 -9.63 -22.28
N GLY A 138 -10.60 -10.86 -22.66
CA GLY A 138 -9.53 -11.67 -22.05
C GLY A 138 -9.92 -12.53 -20.84
N ILE A 139 -11.07 -12.28 -20.19
CA ILE A 139 -11.56 -13.05 -19.03
C ILE A 139 -12.80 -13.88 -19.39
N GLY A 140 -13.59 -13.45 -20.38
CA GLY A 140 -14.77 -14.18 -20.85
C GLY A 140 -16.05 -13.78 -20.13
N GLU A 141 -16.99 -14.74 -20.02
CA GLU A 141 -18.31 -14.57 -19.41
C GLU A 141 -18.35 -15.01 -17.93
N THR A 142 -17.28 -15.61 -17.43
CA THR A 142 -17.23 -16.17 -16.07
C THR A 142 -16.04 -15.63 -15.29
N ALA A 143 -16.27 -15.31 -14.02
CA ALA A 143 -15.22 -14.90 -13.08
C ALA A 143 -15.09 -15.92 -11.94
N GLY A 144 -13.87 -16.38 -11.70
CA GLY A 144 -13.56 -17.22 -10.54
C GLY A 144 -13.47 -16.42 -9.23
N TYR A 145 -13.35 -17.14 -8.12
CA TYR A 145 -13.18 -16.53 -6.79
C TYR A 145 -12.05 -15.47 -6.68
N PRO A 146 -10.90 -15.53 -7.38
CA PRO A 146 -9.86 -14.50 -7.23
C PRO A 146 -10.30 -13.13 -7.70
N PHE A 147 -11.13 -13.06 -8.75
CA PHE A 147 -11.65 -11.79 -9.27
C PHE A 147 -12.55 -11.11 -8.23
N ILE A 148 -13.47 -11.88 -7.64
CA ILE A 148 -14.37 -11.38 -6.58
C ILE A 148 -13.57 -10.97 -5.35
N PHE A 149 -12.58 -11.77 -4.95
CA PHE A 149 -11.70 -11.44 -3.83
C PHE A 149 -10.95 -10.13 -4.07
N ILE A 150 -10.32 -9.94 -5.24
CA ILE A 150 -9.57 -8.72 -5.56
C ILE A 150 -10.49 -7.50 -5.53
N PHE A 151 -11.68 -7.63 -6.12
CA PHE A 151 -12.67 -6.54 -6.14
C PHE A 151 -13.09 -6.14 -4.72
N LEU A 152 -13.50 -7.11 -3.90
CA LEU A 152 -13.88 -6.86 -2.49
C LEU A 152 -12.71 -6.37 -1.65
N TYR A 153 -11.49 -6.89 -1.87
CA TYR A 153 -10.29 -6.46 -1.18
C TYR A 153 -10.01 -4.99 -1.40
N ILE A 154 -10.10 -4.50 -2.65
CA ILE A 154 -9.91 -3.07 -2.97
C ILE A 154 -10.94 -2.21 -2.22
N LEU A 155 -12.21 -2.61 -2.21
CA LEU A 155 -13.27 -1.89 -1.48
C LEU A 155 -12.98 -1.87 0.03
N CYS A 156 -12.66 -3.02 0.62
CA CYS A 156 -12.28 -3.13 2.03
C CYS A 156 -11.05 -2.28 2.34
N ARG A 157 -10.06 -2.21 1.43
CA ARG A 157 -8.85 -1.41 1.61
C ARG A 157 -9.14 0.08 1.64
N ILE A 158 -9.99 0.57 0.73
CA ILE A 158 -10.44 1.97 0.69
C ILE A 158 -11.22 2.29 1.98
N PHE A 159 -12.13 1.41 2.38
CA PHE A 159 -12.92 1.56 3.60
C PHE A 159 -12.03 1.59 4.85
N PHE A 160 -11.12 0.63 5.00
CA PHE A 160 -10.19 0.56 6.12
C PHE A 160 -9.30 1.81 6.21
N ARG A 161 -8.79 2.32 5.07
CA ARG A 161 -7.99 3.56 5.06
C ARG A 161 -8.74 4.75 5.67
N ARG A 162 -10.06 4.85 5.41
CA ARG A 162 -10.91 5.93 5.96
C ARG A 162 -11.17 5.78 7.45
N ILE A 163 -11.36 4.56 7.94
CA ILE A 163 -11.61 4.30 9.38
C ILE A 163 -10.33 4.46 10.18
N ARG A 164 -9.22 3.95 9.65
CA ARG A 164 -7.96 3.83 10.36
C ARG A 164 -7.40 5.18 10.82
N SER A 165 -7.67 6.28 10.11
CA SER A 165 -7.26 7.64 10.51
C SER A 165 -7.97 8.14 11.79
N LYS A 166 -9.09 7.52 12.17
CA LYS A 166 -9.82 7.85 13.41
C LYS A 166 -9.34 7.06 14.62
N LEU A 167 -8.52 6.02 14.42
CA LEU A 167 -8.07 5.14 15.51
C LEU A 167 -6.87 5.77 16.26
N PRO A 168 -6.94 5.90 17.59
CA PRO A 168 -5.89 6.59 18.37
C PRO A 168 -4.54 5.88 18.30
N PHE A 169 -4.54 4.53 18.25
CA PHE A 169 -3.32 3.74 18.11
C PHE A 169 -2.59 4.01 16.79
N THR A 170 -3.34 4.10 15.69
CA THR A 170 -2.81 4.46 14.37
C THR A 170 -2.17 5.84 14.41
N ASN A 171 -2.87 6.81 14.98
CA ASN A 171 -2.39 8.18 15.03
C ASN A 171 -1.07 8.27 15.80
N ARG A 172 -0.92 7.55 16.92
CA ARG A 172 0.36 7.47 17.64
C ARG A 172 1.52 6.94 16.77
N MET A 173 1.28 5.90 15.98
CA MET A 173 2.32 5.37 15.08
C MET A 173 2.65 6.33 13.95
N ILE A 174 1.64 6.97 13.35
CA ILE A 174 1.85 8.00 12.32
C ILE A 174 2.68 9.16 12.89
N GLN A 175 2.38 9.62 14.11
CA GLN A 175 3.15 10.68 14.76
C GLN A 175 4.62 10.29 14.96
N LYS A 176 4.92 9.02 15.29
CA LYS A 176 6.32 8.55 15.37
C LYS A 176 7.04 8.62 14.02
N ILE A 177 6.34 8.40 12.92
CA ILE A 177 6.91 8.50 11.56
C ILE A 177 7.15 9.98 11.22
N LEU A 178 6.18 10.86 11.51
CA LEU A 178 6.25 12.29 11.21
C LEU A 178 7.22 13.07 12.12
N ALA A 179 7.49 12.60 13.34
CA ALA A 179 8.39 13.28 14.28
C ALA A 179 9.84 13.39 13.79
N ASN A 180 10.21 12.65 12.73
CA ASN A 180 11.54 12.68 12.13
C ASN A 180 11.68 13.73 11.01
N ASP A 181 10.63 14.53 10.77
CA ASP A 181 10.51 15.42 9.61
C ASP A 181 11.08 16.83 9.88
N THR A 182 12.39 16.90 10.16
CA THR A 182 13.15 18.17 10.20
C THR A 182 13.73 18.54 8.83
N THR A 183 13.13 18.03 7.75
CA THR A 183 13.72 18.12 6.40
C THR A 183 13.42 19.47 5.73
N GLU A 184 14.35 19.91 4.87
CA GLU A 184 14.12 21.08 4.00
C GLU A 184 12.81 20.90 3.21
N LYS A 185 12.13 22.00 2.87
CA LYS A 185 10.98 21.92 1.96
C LYS A 185 11.48 21.72 0.53
N MET A 186 10.84 20.80 -0.18
CA MET A 186 11.09 20.57 -1.61
C MET A 186 10.69 21.82 -2.42
N LEU A 187 11.66 22.41 -3.12
CA LEU A 187 11.45 23.55 -4.01
C LEU A 187 10.64 23.12 -5.23
N ARG A 188 9.64 23.92 -5.58
CA ARG A 188 8.90 23.76 -6.83
C ARG A 188 9.50 24.67 -7.89
N PHE A 189 9.38 24.28 -9.16
CA PHE A 189 9.76 25.16 -10.27
C PHE A 189 8.99 26.50 -10.24
N SER A 190 7.76 26.51 -9.71
CA SER A 190 7.00 27.76 -9.50
C SER A 190 7.65 28.72 -8.51
N ASP A 191 8.42 28.22 -7.55
CA ASP A 191 9.10 29.04 -6.56
C ASP A 191 10.24 29.85 -7.19
N LEU A 192 10.76 29.39 -8.34
CA LEU A 192 11.74 30.10 -9.15
C LEU A 192 11.14 31.25 -9.98
N ILE A 193 9.81 31.27 -10.15
CA ILE A 193 9.11 32.23 -11.03
C ILE A 193 8.58 33.44 -10.24
N LYS A 194 8.58 33.39 -8.90
CA LYS A 194 8.18 34.55 -8.09
C LYS A 194 9.19 35.69 -8.29
N PRO A 195 8.76 36.89 -8.73
CA PRO A 195 9.65 38.03 -8.78
C PRO A 195 10.16 38.32 -7.36
N ASN A 196 11.46 38.55 -7.23
CA ASN A 196 12.06 38.92 -5.96
C ASN A 196 11.43 40.25 -5.48
N PRO A 197 10.74 40.30 -4.33
CA PRO A 197 10.16 41.55 -3.82
C PRO A 197 11.22 42.58 -3.39
N TYR A 198 12.52 42.24 -3.48
CA TYR A 198 13.65 43.10 -3.10
C TYR A 198 14.64 43.38 -4.23
N THR A 199 14.30 43.13 -5.50
CA THR A 199 15.03 43.75 -6.61
C THR A 199 14.42 45.12 -6.90
N PRO A 200 15.18 46.23 -6.74
CA PRO A 200 14.73 47.57 -7.12
C PRO A 200 14.45 47.68 -8.62
#